data_AF-A0A920QQN4-F1
#
_entry.id   AF-A0A920QQN4-F1
#
_cell.length_a   1.000
_cell.length_b   1.000
_cell.length_c   1.000
_cell.angle_alpha   90.00
_cell.angle_beta   90.00
_cell.angle_gamma   90.00
#
_symmetry.space_group_name_H-M   'P 1'
#
loop_
_entity.id
_entity.type
_entity.pdbx_description
1 polymer ?
#
loop_
_entity_poly.entity_id
_entity_poly.type
_entity_poly.pdbx_seq_one_letter_code
_entity_poly.pdbx_strand_id
1 'polypeptide(L)' 'MSGDINRENVRILFENDKVGVEHAFVSFNDGNKQAVLAFFTFKDGKIYTLETGATNLPNK' A
#
# COMPACT_ATOMS: atom_id res chain seq x y z
N MET A 1 5.41 -8.75 6.35
CA MET A 1 3.95 -8.76 6.15
C MET A 1 3.50 -10.19 6.36
N SER A 2 2.51 -10.43 7.23
CA SER A 2 2.03 -11.77 7.58
C SER A 2 1.59 -12.54 6.33
N GLY A 3 1.64 -13.87 6.36
CA GLY A 3 1.27 -14.75 5.24
C GLY A 3 -0.21 -14.70 4.82
N ASP A 4 -0.99 -13.76 5.38
CA ASP A 4 -2.43 -13.65 5.19
C ASP A 4 -2.84 -12.57 4.18
N ILE A 5 -1.87 -11.90 3.53
CA ILE A 5 -2.14 -10.86 2.54
C ILE A 5 -1.37 -11.09 1.23
N ASN A 6 -2.07 -11.01 0.11
CA ASN A 6 -1.48 -10.97 -1.23
C ASN A 6 -1.59 -9.56 -1.80
N ARG A 7 -0.52 -9.05 -2.40
CA ARG A 7 -0.46 -7.70 -3.01
C ARG A 7 -0.23 -7.82 -4.51
N GLU A 8 -1.15 -7.26 -5.30
CA GLU A 8 -1.11 -7.25 -6.76
C GLU A 8 -1.05 -5.82 -7.31
N ASN A 9 -0.51 -5.66 -8.52
CA ASN A 9 -0.36 -4.37 -9.21
C ASN A 9 0.22 -3.26 -8.30
N VAL A 10 1.29 -3.59 -7.59
CA VAL A 10 2.03 -2.65 -6.75
C VAL A 10 2.69 -1.61 -7.66
N ARG A 11 2.37 -0.34 -7.44
CA ARG A 11 2.83 0.78 -8.27
C ARG A 11 3.28 1.92 -7.38
N ILE A 12 4.44 2.49 -7.69
CA ILE A 12 4.82 3.80 -7.16
C ILE A 12 4.17 4.86 -8.05
N LEU A 13 3.27 5.64 -7.47
CA LEU A 13 2.57 6.72 -8.16
C LEU A 13 3.37 8.04 -8.12
N PHE A 14 4.14 8.23 -7.04
CA PHE A 14 5.00 9.39 -6.85
C PHE A 14 6.14 9.05 -5.90
N GLU A 15 7.31 9.62 -6.13
CA GLU A 15 8.45 9.50 -5.22
C GLU A 15 9.37 10.73 -5.35
N ASN A 16 9.83 11.24 -4.21
CA ASN A 16 10.95 12.16 -4.11
C ASN A 16 11.75 11.90 -2.82
N ASP A 17 12.69 12.78 -2.51
CA ASP A 17 13.57 12.75 -1.34
C ASP A 17 12.84 12.89 0.01
N LYS A 18 11.57 13.29 0.02
CA LYS A 18 10.78 13.55 1.24
C LYS A 18 9.61 12.61 1.41
N VAL A 19 8.93 12.22 0.34
CA VAL A 19 7.70 11.43 0.39
C VAL A 19 7.58 10.46 -0.79
N GLY A 20 6.87 9.37 -0.56
CA GLY A 20 6.52 8.38 -1.57
C GLY A 20 5.03 8.04 -1.50
N VAL A 21 4.43 7.74 -2.65
CA VAL A 21 3.05 7.27 -2.75
C VAL A 21 3.04 5.96 -3.53
N GLU A 22 2.56 4.90 -2.89
CA GLU A 22 2.36 3.60 -3.51
C GLU A 22 0.89 3.25 -3.53
N HIS A 23 0.45 2.59 -4.59
CA HIS A 23 -0.87 1.97 -4.68
C HIS A 23 -0.73 0.48 -4.95
N ALA A 24 -1.49 -0.35 -4.23
CA ALA A 24 -1.58 -1.79 -4.45
C ALA A 24 -3.01 -2.29 -4.28
N PHE A 25 -3.35 -3.39 -4.94
CA PHE A 25 -4.54 -4.17 -4.61
C PHE A 25 -4.16 -5.27 -3.62
N VAL A 26 -4.87 -5.34 -2.51
CA VAL A 26 -4.59 -6.29 -1.42
C VAL A 26 -5.76 -7.26 -1.32
N SER A 27 -5.46 -8.55 -1.38
CA SER A 27 -6.43 -9.63 -1.14
C SER A 27 -6.10 -10.33 0.17
N PHE A 28 -7.14 -10.69 0.91
CA PHE A 28 -7.05 -11.38 2.20
C PHE A 28 -7.57 -12.82 2.09
N ASN A 29 -7.16 -13.70 3.00
CA ASN A 29 -7.56 -15.11 3.01
C ASN A 29 -9.09 -15.32 3.20
N ASP A 30 -9.80 -14.32 3.72
CA ASP A 30 -11.26 -14.33 3.85
C ASP A 30 -12.01 -13.95 2.55
N GLY A 31 -11.27 -13.70 1.47
CA GLY A 31 -11.80 -13.33 0.15
C GLY A 31 -12.02 -11.83 -0.03
N ASN A 32 -11.84 -10.99 1.00
CA ASN A 32 -11.97 -9.55 0.87
C ASN A 32 -10.84 -8.97 0.02
N LYS A 33 -11.16 -7.90 -0.72
CA LYS A 33 -10.20 -7.16 -1.55
C LYS A 33 -10.26 -5.66 -1.26
N GLN A 34 -9.09 -5.04 -1.20
CA GLN A 34 -8.94 -3.60 -0.94
C GLN A 34 -7.98 -2.95 -1.93
N ALA A 35 -8.29 -1.74 -2.38
CA ALA A 35 -7.32 -0.84 -2.99
C ALA A 35 -6.65 -0.04 -1.87
N VAL A 36 -5.35 -0.19 -1.69
CA VAL A 36 -4.58 0.44 -0.62
C VAL A 36 -3.65 1.47 -1.22
N LEU A 37 -3.72 2.70 -0.71
CA LEU A 37 -2.72 3.74 -0.87
C LEU A 37 -1.83 3.76 0.37
N ALA A 38 -0.52 3.71 0.16
CA ALA A 38 0.50 3.89 1.17
C ALA A 38 1.22 5.22 0.93
N PHE A 39 1.25 6.07 1.95
CA PHE A 39 2.03 7.31 1.97
C PHE A 39 3.24 7.11 2.89
N PHE A 40 4.43 7.23 2.31
CA PHE A 40 5.68 7.15 3.02
C PHE A 40 6.24 8.55 3.24
N THR A 41 6.78 8.83 4.42
CA THR A 41 7.73 9.93 4.59
C THR A 41 9.15 9.38 4.68
N PHE A 42 10.11 10.11 4.17
CA PHE A 42 11.52 9.74 4.21
C PHE A 42 12.31 10.66 5.14
N LYS A 43 13.24 10.08 5.89
CA LYS A 43 14.24 10.78 6.69
C LYS A 43 15.57 10.06 6.53
N ASP A 44 16.62 10.79 6.19
CA ASP A 44 17.98 10.25 5.99
C ASP A 44 18.02 9.06 4.99
N GLY A 45 17.24 9.17 3.90
CA GLY A 45 17.14 8.14 2.86
C GLY A 45 16.39 6.86 3.27
N LYS A 46 15.69 6.88 4.40
CA LYS A 46 14.92 5.74 4.94
C LYS A 46 13.46 6.12 5.13
N ILE A 47 12.56 5.14 5.04
CA ILE A 47 11.15 5.33 5.44
C ILE A 47 11.13 5.68 6.92
N TYR A 48 10.54 6.82 7.26
CA TYR A 48 10.39 7.32 8.62
C TYR A 48 8.98 7.05 9.15
N THR A 49 7.95 7.37 8.36
CA THR A 49 6.56 7.02 8.67
C THR A 49 5.88 6.36 7.47
N LEU A 50 4.84 5.58 7.77
CA LEU A 50 3.95 4.96 6.80
C LEU A 50 2.51 5.15 7.29
N GLU A 51 1.68 5.76 6.46
CA GLU A 51 0.24 5.86 6.66
C GLU A 51 -0.47 5.17 5.50
N THR A 52 -1.55 4.45 5.80
CA THR A 52 -2.32 3.73 4.78
C THR A 52 -3.77 4.15 4.78
N GLY A 53 -4.32 4.29 3.57
CA GLY A 53 -5.75 4.41 3.33
C GLY A 53 -6.21 3.22 2.48
N ALA A 54 -7.31 2.59 2.86
CA ALA A 54 -7.85 1.43 2.15
C ALA A 54 -9.29 1.70 1.71
N THR A 55 -9.60 1.34 0.47
CA THR A 55 -10.96 1.32 -0.08
C THR A 55 -11.36 -0.12 -0.35
N ASN A 56 -12.47 -0.57 0.25
CA ASN A 56 -13.03 -1.89 -0.04
C ASN A 56 -13.44 -1.98 -1.51
N LEU A 57 -13.08 -3.07 -2.16
CA LEU A 57 -13.50 -3.37 -3.52
C LEU A 57 -14.65 -4.37 -3.49
N PRO A 58 -15.58 -4.27 -4.46
CA PRO A 58 -16.61 -5.29 -4.60
C PRO A 58 -15.96 -6.65 -4.88
N ASN A 59 -16.49 -7.68 -4.23
CA ASN A 59 -16.18 -9.05 -4.61
C ASN A 59 -16.73 -9.28 -6.01
N LYS A 60 -15.92 -9.91 -6.86
CA LYS A 60 -16.31 -10.29 -8.22
C LYS A 60 -17.34 -11.41 -8.20
#